data_AF-A0A956JLM8-F1
#
_entry.id   AF-A0A956JLM8-F1
#
_cell.length_a   1.000
_cell.length_b   1.000
_cell.length_c   1.000
_cell.angle_alpha   90.00
_cell.angle_beta   90.00
_cell.angle_gamma   90.00
#
_symmetry.space_group_name_H-M   'P 1'
#
loop_
_entity.id
_entity.type
_entity.pdbx_description
1 polymer ?
#
loop_
_entity_poly.entity_id
_entity_poly.type
_entity_poly.pdbx_seq_one_letter_code
_entity_poly.pdbx_strand_id
1 'polypeptide(L)'
;NCSDDAVTLTEKLETLDGDAAAVIEAAAAEGIPTFVVGIAVENELTPNDALNPDDPGDARPDNINPFEVFNALAVLGQTPRAGDTRFYEPSDADALLDALAALPDATLDCALPLDPLPDYPALLEVAVDGRTVERRQAASCGDDGYRFTSDALDTIALCGDDCARFQVSGELTITYRCPGSKSGGS
;
A
#
# COMPACT_ATOMS: atom_id res chain seq x y z
N ASN A 1 1.67 -21.80 -8.07
CA ASN A 1 0.49 -22.21 -8.87
C ASN A 1 -0.41 -23.17 -8.08
N CYS A 2 -1.20 -22.66 -7.12
CA CYS A 2 -2.14 -23.50 -6.36
C CYS A 2 -3.45 -23.73 -7.12
N SER A 3 -3.38 -24.18 -8.38
CA SER A 3 -4.57 -24.56 -9.15
C SER A 3 -5.25 -25.76 -8.50
N ASP A 4 -6.58 -25.70 -8.36
CA ASP A 4 -7.41 -26.81 -7.86
C ASP A 4 -7.30 -28.08 -8.72
N ASP A 5 -6.86 -27.93 -9.98
CA ASP A 5 -6.70 -29.03 -10.95
C ASP A 5 -5.28 -29.62 -10.99
N ALA A 6 -4.31 -29.07 -10.23
CA ALA A 6 -2.94 -29.61 -10.19
C ALA A 6 -2.92 -30.93 -9.40
N VAL A 7 -2.57 -32.04 -10.08
CA VAL A 7 -2.73 -33.40 -9.54
C VAL A 7 -1.41 -33.91 -8.93
N THR A 8 -0.27 -33.39 -9.37
CA THR A 8 1.07 -33.81 -8.93
C THR A 8 1.81 -32.71 -8.15
N LEU A 9 2.79 -33.11 -7.33
CA LEU A 9 3.69 -32.15 -6.64
C LEU A 9 4.50 -31.35 -7.67
N THR A 10 4.90 -32.00 -8.76
CA THR A 10 5.57 -31.40 -9.90
C THR A 10 4.77 -30.24 -10.49
N GLU A 11 3.49 -30.46 -10.75
CA GLU A 11 2.58 -29.43 -11.25
C GLU A 11 2.30 -28.32 -10.22
N LYS A 12 2.61 -28.50 -8.94
CA LYS A 12 2.34 -27.50 -7.87
C LYS A 12 3.55 -26.68 -7.45
N LEU A 13 4.76 -27.19 -7.68
CA LEU A 13 5.97 -26.63 -7.08
C LEU A 13 7.09 -26.38 -8.10
N GLU A 14 7.19 -27.21 -9.14
CA GLU A 14 8.28 -27.13 -10.13
C GLU A 14 7.91 -26.25 -11.34
N THR A 15 6.75 -25.60 -11.31
CA THR A 15 6.33 -24.64 -12.34
C THR A 15 6.12 -23.27 -11.73
N LEU A 16 6.76 -22.26 -12.35
CA LEU A 16 6.56 -20.87 -11.97
C LEU A 16 5.10 -20.48 -12.19
N ASP A 17 4.54 -19.69 -11.27
CA ASP A 17 3.19 -19.18 -11.40
C ASP A 17 3.08 -18.20 -12.58
N GLY A 18 2.42 -18.63 -13.66
CA GLY A 18 2.29 -17.84 -14.88
C GLY A 18 1.42 -16.59 -14.72
N ASP A 19 0.53 -16.57 -13.72
CA ASP A 19 -0.41 -15.47 -13.51
C ASP A 19 0.20 -14.32 -12.69
N ALA A 20 1.30 -14.59 -11.95
CA ALA A 20 1.92 -13.62 -11.04
C ALA A 20 2.25 -12.29 -11.75
N ALA A 21 2.85 -12.35 -12.94
CA ALA A 21 3.19 -11.14 -13.70
C ALA A 21 1.94 -10.34 -14.11
N ALA A 22 0.88 -11.03 -14.56
CA ALA A 22 -0.37 -10.39 -14.99
C ALA A 22 -1.12 -9.74 -13.82
N VAL A 23 -1.12 -10.39 -12.65
CA VAL A 23 -1.73 -9.83 -11.43
C VAL A 23 -0.99 -8.57 -10.97
N ILE A 24 0.35 -8.60 -10.98
CA ILE A 24 1.16 -7.43 -10.62
C ILE A 24 0.97 -6.29 -11.63
N GLU A 25 0.93 -6.59 -12.93
CA GLU A 25 0.70 -5.58 -13.96
C GLU A 25 -0.69 -4.94 -13.84
N ALA A 26 -1.73 -5.73 -13.54
CA ALA A 26 -3.07 -5.21 -13.28
C ALA A 26 -3.11 -4.29 -12.05
N ALA A 27 -2.49 -4.69 -10.95
CA ALA A 27 -2.38 -3.85 -9.75
C ALA A 27 -1.64 -2.53 -10.04
N ALA A 28 -0.52 -2.58 -10.78
CA ALA A 28 0.21 -1.39 -11.19
C ALA A 28 -0.62 -0.45 -12.08
N ALA A 29 -1.45 -0.99 -12.98
CA ALA A 29 -2.37 -0.20 -13.80
C ALA A 29 -3.47 0.51 -12.98
N GLU A 30 -3.81 -0.05 -11.81
CA GLU A 30 -4.71 0.57 -10.83
C GLU A 30 -3.99 1.54 -9.87
N GLY A 31 -2.67 1.74 -10.04
CA GLY A 31 -1.86 2.59 -9.17
C GLY A 31 -1.52 1.94 -7.83
N ILE A 32 -1.66 0.63 -7.71
CA ILE A 32 -1.33 -0.14 -6.50
C ILE A 32 0.10 -0.67 -6.64
N PRO A 33 1.08 -0.11 -5.92
CA PRO A 33 2.46 -0.58 -5.98
C PRO A 33 2.59 -1.98 -5.37
N THR A 34 3.40 -2.84 -5.96
CA THR A 34 3.69 -4.18 -5.43
C THR A 34 5.16 -4.30 -5.09
N PHE A 35 5.46 -4.63 -3.83
CA PHE A 35 6.82 -4.88 -3.34
C PHE A 35 7.17 -6.35 -3.48
N VAL A 36 8.33 -6.63 -4.08
CA VAL A 36 8.85 -8.00 -4.22
C VAL A 36 9.96 -8.23 -3.21
N VAL A 37 9.78 -9.24 -2.35
CA VAL A 37 10.73 -9.63 -1.31
C VAL A 37 11.20 -11.05 -1.57
N GLY A 38 12.51 -11.23 -1.79
CA GLY A 38 13.14 -12.51 -2.06
C GLY A 38 13.95 -13.02 -0.87
N ILE A 39 13.68 -14.22 -0.38
CA ILE A 39 14.45 -14.85 0.69
C ILE A 39 15.44 -15.84 0.06
N ALA A 40 16.74 -15.59 0.24
CA ALA A 40 17.81 -16.46 -0.27
C ALA A 40 17.65 -16.78 -1.78
N VAL A 41 17.45 -15.75 -2.59
CA VAL A 41 17.24 -15.88 -4.04
C VAL A 41 18.60 -16.01 -4.73
N GLU A 42 18.86 -17.17 -5.30
CA GLU A 42 20.11 -17.47 -6.00
C GLU A 42 20.05 -16.97 -7.45
N ASN A 43 21.14 -16.36 -7.94
CA ASN A 43 21.28 -15.94 -9.33
C ASN A 43 21.89 -17.06 -10.17
N GLU A 44 21.12 -18.11 -10.36
CA GLU A 44 21.48 -19.24 -11.19
C GLU A 44 20.24 -19.86 -11.81
N LEU A 45 20.45 -20.60 -12.89
CA LEU A 45 19.38 -21.37 -13.51
C LEU A 45 19.09 -22.58 -12.63
N THR A 46 17.84 -22.72 -12.19
CA THR A 46 17.39 -23.92 -11.48
C THR A 46 17.54 -25.15 -12.37
N PRO A 47 17.84 -26.32 -11.78
CA PRO A 47 17.90 -27.56 -12.51
C PRO A 47 16.54 -27.90 -13.16
N ASN A 48 16.53 -29.00 -13.92
CA ASN A 48 15.31 -29.61 -14.44
C ASN A 48 15.19 -30.97 -13.78
N ASP A 49 14.47 -31.03 -12.67
CA ASP A 49 14.38 -32.23 -11.84
C ASP A 49 12.96 -32.80 -11.72
N ALA A 50 11.95 -32.14 -12.31
CA ALA A 50 10.55 -32.55 -12.35
C ALA A 50 10.28 -34.01 -12.77
N LEU A 51 11.25 -34.68 -13.39
CA LEU A 51 11.16 -36.06 -13.89
C LEU A 51 12.27 -36.97 -13.36
N ASN A 52 13.05 -36.56 -12.35
CA ASN A 52 14.11 -37.38 -11.79
C ASN A 52 13.51 -38.44 -10.82
N PRO A 53 13.65 -39.75 -11.10
CA PRO A 53 13.16 -40.79 -10.19
C PRO A 53 13.94 -40.86 -8.87
N ASP A 54 15.15 -40.29 -8.82
CA ASP A 54 16.00 -40.24 -7.63
C ASP A 54 15.87 -38.93 -6.84
N ASP A 55 15.19 -37.92 -7.40
CA ASP A 55 14.95 -36.61 -6.79
C ASP A 55 13.55 -36.11 -7.16
N PRO A 56 12.53 -36.27 -6.30
CA PRO A 56 11.12 -36.10 -6.66
C PRO A 56 10.66 -34.64 -6.88
N GLY A 57 11.58 -33.76 -7.28
CA GLY A 57 11.42 -32.31 -7.33
C GLY A 57 11.99 -31.64 -6.08
N ASP A 58 12.78 -30.57 -6.27
CA ASP A 58 13.39 -29.80 -5.18
C ASP A 58 12.44 -28.72 -4.58
N ALA A 59 11.18 -28.70 -5.05
CA ALA A 59 10.17 -27.71 -4.73
C ALA A 59 10.57 -26.28 -5.16
N ARG A 60 11.33 -26.15 -6.25
CA ARG A 60 11.69 -24.89 -6.89
C ARG A 60 11.33 -24.94 -8.37
N PRO A 61 10.74 -23.87 -8.93
CA PRO A 61 10.41 -23.87 -10.35
C PRO A 61 11.60 -24.23 -11.25
N ASP A 62 11.39 -25.15 -12.17
CA ASP A 62 12.42 -25.72 -13.06
C ASP A 62 12.82 -24.76 -14.19
N ASN A 63 14.08 -24.84 -14.63
CA ASN A 63 14.62 -24.10 -15.79
C ASN A 63 14.35 -22.59 -15.78
N ILE A 64 14.31 -21.96 -14.59
CA ILE A 64 14.21 -20.50 -14.46
C ILE A 64 15.42 -19.96 -13.72
N ASN A 65 15.67 -18.66 -13.87
CA ASN A 65 16.57 -17.96 -12.95
C ASN A 65 15.71 -17.14 -11.97
N PRO A 66 15.55 -17.57 -10.71
CA PRO A 66 14.71 -16.87 -9.73
C PRO A 66 15.11 -15.41 -9.53
N PHE A 67 16.42 -15.10 -9.57
CA PHE A 67 16.91 -13.73 -9.44
C PHE A 67 16.39 -12.81 -10.57
N GLU A 68 16.44 -13.27 -11.81
CA GLU A 68 15.92 -12.54 -12.97
C GLU A 68 14.40 -12.38 -12.91
N VAL A 69 13.69 -13.43 -12.48
CA VAL A 69 12.23 -13.38 -12.29
C VAL A 69 11.85 -12.33 -11.25
N PHE A 70 12.49 -12.34 -10.07
CA PHE A 70 12.17 -11.39 -9.01
C PHE A 70 12.51 -9.95 -9.41
N ASN A 71 13.61 -9.74 -10.15
CA ASN A 71 13.92 -8.43 -10.71
C ASN A 71 12.84 -7.94 -11.67
N ALA A 72 12.37 -8.80 -12.57
CA ALA A 72 11.31 -8.46 -13.50
C ALA A 72 10.00 -8.12 -12.78
N LEU A 73 9.61 -8.91 -11.77
CA LEU A 73 8.40 -8.65 -10.98
C LEU A 73 8.50 -7.32 -10.20
N ALA A 74 9.66 -6.98 -9.65
CA ALA A 74 9.86 -5.70 -8.95
C ALA A 74 9.70 -4.49 -9.88
N VAL A 75 10.16 -4.62 -11.14
CA VAL A 75 9.98 -3.59 -12.17
C VAL A 75 8.51 -3.48 -12.58
N LEU A 76 7.82 -4.61 -12.79
CA LEU A 76 6.38 -4.62 -13.09
C LEU A 76 5.56 -4.01 -11.95
N GLY A 77 5.93 -4.30 -10.71
CA GLY A 77 5.27 -3.78 -9.50
C GLY A 77 5.56 -2.31 -9.19
N GLN A 78 6.32 -1.62 -10.05
CA GLN A 78 6.68 -0.20 -9.92
C GLN A 78 7.45 0.17 -8.64
N THR A 79 8.03 -0.80 -7.95
CA THR A 79 8.84 -0.58 -6.73
C THR A 79 10.29 -1.10 -6.84
N PRO A 80 10.97 -1.02 -8.01
CA PRO A 80 12.30 -1.57 -8.14
C PRO A 80 13.31 -0.76 -7.30
N ARG A 81 14.17 -1.46 -6.58
CA ARG A 81 15.35 -0.85 -5.95
C ARG A 81 16.34 -0.35 -7.00
N ALA A 82 17.16 0.61 -6.58
CA ALA A 82 18.32 1.03 -7.33
C ALA A 82 19.42 -0.05 -7.29
N GLY A 83 20.22 -0.14 -8.35
CA GLY A 83 21.29 -1.13 -8.48
C GLY A 83 20.88 -2.35 -9.29
N ASP A 84 21.69 -3.42 -9.21
CA ASP A 84 21.51 -4.63 -10.01
C ASP A 84 20.43 -5.55 -9.42
N THR A 85 20.31 -5.58 -8.09
CA THR A 85 19.19 -6.24 -7.38
C THR A 85 18.03 -5.27 -7.25
N ARG A 86 16.91 -5.57 -7.92
CA ARG A 86 15.71 -4.72 -7.97
C ARG A 86 14.68 -5.08 -6.91
N PHE A 87 14.73 -6.27 -6.33
CA PHE A 87 13.85 -6.71 -5.25
C PHE A 87 14.49 -6.55 -3.87
N TYR A 88 13.71 -6.64 -2.80
CA TYR A 88 14.18 -6.52 -1.42
C TYR A 88 14.60 -7.88 -0.87
N GLU A 89 15.71 -7.92 -0.13
CA GLU A 89 16.15 -9.11 0.61
C GLU A 89 15.86 -8.95 2.12
N PRO A 90 15.68 -10.02 2.90
CA PRO A 90 15.47 -9.94 4.35
C PRO A 90 16.58 -9.21 5.10
N SER A 91 17.82 -9.26 4.60
CA SER A 91 18.95 -8.51 5.16
C SER A 91 18.82 -6.99 4.96
N ASP A 92 17.95 -6.57 4.05
CA ASP A 92 17.64 -5.17 3.75
C ASP A 92 16.38 -4.69 4.48
N ALA A 93 16.12 -5.20 5.69
CA ALA A 93 14.93 -4.88 6.47
C ALA A 93 14.72 -3.37 6.64
N ASP A 94 15.79 -2.61 6.88
CA ASP A 94 15.72 -1.15 6.99
C ASP A 94 15.31 -0.51 5.65
N ALA A 95 15.86 -0.98 4.52
CA ALA A 95 15.50 -0.45 3.21
C ALA A 95 14.06 -0.82 2.80
N LEU A 96 13.56 -1.99 3.22
CA LEU A 96 12.16 -2.37 3.05
C LEU A 96 11.26 -1.47 3.90
N LEU A 97 11.61 -1.23 5.16
CA LEU A 97 10.86 -0.34 6.05
C LEU A 97 10.88 1.11 5.54
N ASP A 98 12.02 1.61 5.07
CA ASP A 98 12.13 2.94 4.47
C ASP A 98 11.28 3.06 3.21
N ALA A 99 11.27 2.03 2.36
CA ALA A 99 10.46 2.03 1.15
C ALA A 99 8.95 1.94 1.44
N LEU A 100 8.56 1.17 2.46
CA LEU A 100 7.18 1.13 2.96
C LEU A 100 6.77 2.46 3.61
N ALA A 101 7.69 3.12 4.34
CA ALA A 101 7.46 4.43 4.97
C ALA A 101 7.49 5.60 3.96
N ALA A 102 8.09 5.42 2.78
CA ALA A 102 8.11 6.40 1.70
C ALA A 102 6.87 6.33 0.81
N LEU A 103 6.06 5.26 0.92
CA LEU A 103 4.71 5.30 0.38
C LEU A 103 3.94 6.42 1.10
N PRO A 104 3.23 7.32 0.39
CA PRO A 104 2.18 8.08 1.07
C PRO A 104 1.29 7.02 1.70
N ASP A 105 1.14 7.06 3.02
CA ASP A 105 0.42 6.03 3.77
C ASP A 105 -0.82 5.62 2.97
N ALA A 106 -0.82 4.42 2.36
CA ALA A 106 -2.05 3.87 1.78
C ALA A 106 -3.09 3.61 2.88
N THR A 107 -2.64 3.73 4.14
CA THR A 107 -3.40 3.98 5.35
C THR A 107 -3.25 5.43 5.78
N LEU A 108 -3.64 6.41 4.96
CA LEU A 108 -3.88 7.75 5.46
C LEU A 108 -4.80 7.58 6.66
N ASP A 109 -4.23 7.76 7.86
CA ASP A 109 -4.97 7.55 9.09
C ASP A 109 -6.13 8.53 9.03
N CYS A 110 -7.33 8.03 9.30
CA CYS A 110 -8.48 8.92 9.41
C CYS A 110 -8.22 9.97 10.50
N ALA A 111 -7.33 9.68 11.46
CA ALA A 111 -6.85 10.60 12.48
C ALA A 111 -5.70 11.49 11.99
N LEU A 112 -5.95 12.79 11.95
CA LEU A 112 -5.04 13.81 11.43
C LEU A 112 -4.72 14.82 12.54
N PRO A 113 -3.45 14.97 12.93
CA PRO A 113 -3.04 16.03 13.86
C PRO A 113 -3.20 17.40 13.19
N LEU A 114 -3.63 18.38 13.97
CA LEU A 114 -3.76 19.78 13.58
C LEU A 114 -2.53 20.56 14.05
N ASP A 115 -1.78 21.09 13.09
CA ASP A 115 -0.72 22.06 13.34
C ASP A 115 -0.87 23.23 12.35
N PRO A 116 -1.19 24.45 12.83
CA PRO A 116 -1.32 24.86 14.22
C PRO A 116 -2.63 24.39 14.89
N LEU A 117 -2.66 24.39 16.23
CA LEU A 117 -3.91 24.17 16.96
C LEU A 117 -4.93 25.28 16.64
N PRO A 118 -6.22 24.93 16.45
CA PRO A 118 -7.25 25.93 16.16
C PRO A 118 -7.58 26.79 17.38
N ASP A 119 -7.35 28.11 17.29
CA ASP A 119 -7.79 29.08 18.30
C ASP A 119 -9.32 29.11 18.44
N TYR A 120 -10.04 28.83 17.34
CA TYR A 120 -11.50 28.78 17.28
C TYR A 120 -11.98 27.45 16.68
N PRO A 121 -11.93 26.34 17.45
CA PRO A 121 -12.27 25.00 16.94
C PRO A 121 -13.70 24.86 16.41
N ALA A 122 -14.61 25.74 16.86
CA ALA A 122 -15.99 25.79 16.39
C ALA A 122 -16.13 26.35 14.96
N LEU A 123 -15.09 27.01 14.44
CA LEU A 123 -15.06 27.62 13.10
C LEU A 123 -14.08 26.89 12.15
N LEU A 124 -13.56 25.73 12.57
CA LEU A 124 -12.72 24.90 11.71
C LEU A 124 -13.58 24.35 10.56
N GLU A 125 -13.15 24.61 9.33
CA GLU A 125 -13.75 24.01 8.14
C GLU A 125 -12.80 22.95 7.60
N VAL A 126 -13.34 21.76 7.32
CA VAL A 126 -12.60 20.65 6.73
C VAL A 126 -13.26 20.31 5.41
N ALA A 127 -12.46 20.10 4.38
CA ALA A 127 -12.91 19.61 3.09
C ALA A 127 -12.04 18.46 2.61
N VAL A 128 -12.66 17.41 2.07
CA VAL A 128 -12.00 16.25 1.48
C VAL A 128 -12.34 16.25 -0.01
N ASP A 129 -11.33 16.23 -0.88
CA ASP A 129 -11.54 16.25 -2.35
C ASP A 129 -12.48 17.41 -2.78
N GLY A 130 -12.13 18.63 -2.34
CA GLY A 130 -12.92 19.85 -2.57
C GLY A 130 -14.33 19.92 -1.94
N ARG A 131 -14.79 18.89 -1.21
CA ARG A 131 -16.12 18.86 -0.57
C ARG A 131 -16.03 19.14 0.92
N THR A 132 -16.75 20.16 1.38
CA THR A 132 -16.88 20.45 2.83
C THR A 132 -17.51 19.28 3.56
N VAL A 133 -16.87 18.85 4.64
CA VAL A 133 -17.33 17.78 5.53
C VAL A 133 -17.82 18.37 6.85
N GLU A 134 -18.93 17.85 7.35
CA GLU A 134 -19.60 18.41 8.53
C GLU A 134 -18.93 17.97 9.84
N ARG A 135 -18.89 18.88 10.83
CA ARG A 135 -18.38 18.55 12.16
C ARG A 135 -19.42 17.72 12.93
N ARG A 136 -18.96 16.60 13.46
CA ARG A 136 -19.73 15.70 14.32
C ARG A 136 -19.65 16.13 15.78
N GLN A 137 -20.78 16.01 16.46
CA GLN A 137 -20.91 16.26 17.91
C GLN A 137 -20.86 14.95 18.73
N ALA A 138 -20.94 13.79 18.08
CA ALA A 138 -20.92 12.48 18.73
C ALA A 138 -19.49 12.09 19.15
N ALA A 139 -19.39 11.35 20.26
CA ALA A 139 -18.11 10.90 20.81
C ALA A 139 -17.42 9.82 19.95
N SER A 140 -18.18 9.12 19.09
CA SER A 140 -17.70 8.07 18.19
C SER A 140 -18.09 8.35 16.75
N CYS A 141 -17.36 7.78 15.80
CA CYS A 141 -17.79 7.75 14.40
C CYS A 141 -19.03 6.86 14.29
N GLY A 142 -20.03 7.33 13.54
CA GLY A 142 -21.30 6.65 13.31
C GLY A 142 -21.77 6.84 11.87
N ASP A 143 -21.79 8.08 11.39
CA ASP A 143 -21.90 8.41 9.96
C ASP A 143 -20.76 9.37 9.54
N ASP A 144 -20.79 9.79 8.28
CA ASP A 144 -19.80 10.65 7.61
C ASP A 144 -19.59 12.01 8.30
N GLY A 145 -18.46 12.66 8.02
CA GLY A 145 -18.02 13.92 8.61
C GLY A 145 -16.69 13.80 9.34
N TYR A 146 -16.39 14.77 10.21
CA TYR A 146 -15.17 14.74 11.04
C TYR A 146 -15.47 15.05 12.50
N ARG A 147 -14.64 14.56 13.43
CA ARG A 147 -14.72 14.88 14.86
C ARG A 147 -13.35 15.18 15.44
N PHE A 148 -13.29 15.85 16.58
CA PHE A 148 -12.06 15.86 17.38
C PHE A 148 -11.91 14.54 18.14
N THR A 149 -10.70 14.02 18.23
CA THR A 149 -10.40 12.77 18.95
C THR A 149 -9.89 12.98 20.37
N SER A 150 -9.47 14.21 20.69
CA SER A 150 -8.92 14.60 21.97
C SER A 150 -9.63 15.84 22.53
N ASP A 151 -9.61 16.01 23.86
CA ASP A 151 -10.07 17.23 24.52
C ASP A 151 -9.14 18.43 24.24
N ALA A 152 -7.90 18.16 23.83
CA ALA A 152 -6.95 19.18 23.39
C ALA A 152 -7.33 19.80 22.04
N LEU A 153 -8.26 19.17 21.30
CA LEU A 153 -8.72 19.61 19.98
C LEU A 153 -7.56 19.76 18.98
N ASP A 154 -6.53 18.93 19.16
CA ASP A 154 -5.29 18.91 18.39
C ASP A 154 -5.29 17.84 17.29
N THR A 155 -6.34 17.03 17.22
CA THR A 155 -6.45 15.92 16.28
C THR A 155 -7.89 15.77 15.85
N ILE A 156 -8.12 15.67 14.53
CA ILE A 156 -9.42 15.32 13.96
C ILE A 156 -9.43 13.87 13.47
N ALA A 157 -10.57 13.20 13.52
CA ALA A 157 -10.81 11.95 12.82
C ALA A 157 -11.87 12.17 11.74
N LEU A 158 -11.56 11.83 10.49
CA LEU A 158 -12.53 11.65 9.43
C LEU A 158 -13.34 10.37 9.68
N CYS A 159 -14.65 10.42 9.49
CA CYS A 159 -15.55 9.31 9.75
C CYS A 159 -16.21 8.83 8.44
N GLY A 160 -16.55 7.55 8.39
CA GLY A 160 -17.33 6.96 7.31
C GLY A 160 -16.69 7.14 5.92
N ASP A 161 -17.52 7.48 4.94
CA ASP A 161 -17.13 7.61 3.55
C ASP A 161 -16.17 8.78 3.31
N ASP A 162 -16.11 9.77 4.22
CA ASP A 162 -15.15 10.87 4.10
C ASP A 162 -13.73 10.42 4.42
N CYS A 163 -13.54 9.46 5.33
CA CYS A 163 -12.21 8.88 5.51
C CYS A 163 -11.83 8.02 4.30
N ALA A 164 -12.75 7.16 3.82
CA ALA A 164 -12.48 6.35 2.63
C ALA A 164 -12.15 7.24 1.41
N ARG A 165 -12.86 8.37 1.25
CA ARG A 165 -12.56 9.35 0.20
C ARG A 165 -11.18 9.96 0.36
N PHE A 166 -10.80 10.35 1.58
CA PHE A 166 -9.48 10.90 1.86
C PHE A 166 -8.36 9.89 1.57
N GLN A 167 -8.55 8.62 1.95
CA GLN A 167 -7.60 7.55 1.67
C GLN A 167 -7.40 7.32 0.17
N VAL A 168 -8.44 7.52 -0.64
CA VAL A 168 -8.36 7.39 -2.11
C VAL A 168 -7.81 8.65 -2.77
N SER A 169 -8.26 9.85 -2.37
CA SER A 169 -7.89 11.10 -3.04
C SER A 169 -6.55 11.67 -2.58
N GLY A 170 -6.17 11.42 -1.32
CA GLY A 170 -5.08 12.10 -0.64
C GLY A 170 -5.31 13.60 -0.42
N GLU A 171 -6.47 14.14 -0.78
CA GLU A 171 -6.74 15.58 -0.76
C GLU A 171 -7.54 15.97 0.49
N LEU A 172 -6.93 16.82 1.31
CA LEU A 172 -7.55 17.42 2.50
C LEU A 172 -7.23 18.91 2.55
N THR A 173 -8.26 19.73 2.74
CA THR A 173 -8.13 21.16 3.03
C THR A 173 -8.69 21.47 4.39
N ILE A 174 -7.86 22.04 5.27
CA ILE A 174 -8.26 22.53 6.60
C ILE A 174 -8.18 24.06 6.59
N THR A 175 -9.29 24.72 6.88
CA THR A 175 -9.37 26.19 6.95
C THR A 175 -9.63 26.64 8.37
N TYR A 176 -8.67 27.37 8.94
CA TYR A 176 -8.79 28.02 10.25
C TYR A 176 -9.47 29.39 10.09
N ARG A 177 -10.66 29.55 10.68
CA ARG A 177 -11.43 30.80 10.64
C ARG A 177 -11.35 31.52 11.99
N CYS A 178 -11.45 32.85 11.93
CA CYS A 178 -11.56 33.71 13.12
C CYS A 178 -12.93 34.42 13.15
N PRO A 179 -13.50 34.71 14.33
CA PRO A 179 -14.72 35.51 14.43
C PRO A 179 -14.57 36.86 13.71
N GLY A 180 -15.42 37.11 12.71
CA GLY A 180 -15.41 38.35 11.92
C GLY A 180 -14.65 38.30 10.59
N SER A 181 -13.97 37.20 10.25
CA SER A 181 -13.45 37.02 8.89
C SER A 181 -14.61 36.70 7.93
N LYS A 182 -14.99 37.64 7.05
CA LYS A 182 -15.93 37.33 5.96
C LYS A 182 -15.24 36.42 4.94
N SER A 183 -15.97 35.43 4.41
CA SER A 183 -15.57 34.68 3.22
C SER A 183 -15.52 35.65 2.03
N GLY A 184 -14.31 36.04 1.64
CA GLY A 184 -14.09 36.81 0.42
C GLY A 184 -14.29 35.89 -0.79
N GLY A 185 -15.52 35.79 -1.27
CA GLY A 185 -15.76 35.42 -2.66
C GLY A 185 -15.38 36.58 -3.57
N SER A 186 -14.46 36.35 -4.49
CA SER A 186 -14.28 37.15 -5.71
C SER A 186 -14.34 36.22 -6.90
#